data_AF-A0A521Z679-F1
#
_entry.id   AF-A0A521Z679-F1
#
_cell.length_a   1.000
_cell.length_b   1.000
_cell.length_c   1.000
_cell.angle_alpha   90.00
_cell.angle_beta   90.00
_cell.angle_gamma   90.00
#
_symmetry.space_group_name_H-M   'P 1'
#
loop_
_entity.id
_entity.type
_entity.pdbx_description
1 polymer ?
#
loop_
_entity_poly.entity_id
_entity_poly.type
_entity_poly.pdbx_seq_one_letter_code
_entity_poly.pdbx_strand_id
1 'polypeptide(L)'
;MTDLSTTVFSNFVFAKKAYWLEWQKLAEAFFKYVEVDGHMDGSMKTSYLYAEKDTHMKTFIQERLASFILATHKFETVTFDRSASAEVHPQLFQDNYATRKTLSVCDFMKTKYRETSDEAYLEMYWKLRSQIPFTPIVM
;
A
#
# COMPACT_ATOMS: atom_id res chain seq x y z
N MET A 1 2.87 -7.83 -8.53
CA MET A 1 1.64 -7.79 -7.71
C MET A 1 2.04 -7.59 -6.25
N THR A 2 1.31 -6.80 -5.47
CA THR A 2 1.62 -6.54 -4.05
C THR A 2 0.56 -7.15 -3.12
N ASP A 3 0.92 -7.45 -1.87
CA ASP A 3 0.04 -8.03 -0.85
C ASP A 3 0.42 -7.55 0.56
N LEU A 4 -0.18 -8.13 1.60
CA LEU A 4 0.07 -7.75 2.99
C LEU A 4 1.56 -7.74 3.36
N SER A 5 2.36 -8.68 2.83
CA SER A 5 3.80 -8.81 3.14
C SER A 5 4.70 -7.80 2.41
N THR A 6 4.16 -7.09 1.42
CA THR A 6 4.90 -6.18 0.54
C THR A 6 4.32 -4.77 0.51
N THR A 7 3.29 -4.51 1.31
CA THR A 7 2.63 -3.20 1.39
C THR A 7 2.54 -2.71 2.81
N VAL A 8 2.76 -1.41 2.97
CA VAL A 8 2.60 -0.67 4.23
C VAL A 8 1.79 0.58 3.90
N PHE A 9 0.63 0.71 4.54
CA PHE A 9 -0.26 1.86 4.32
C PHE A 9 0.26 3.17 4.93
N SER A 10 1.25 3.10 5.81
CA SER A 10 1.90 4.26 6.44
C SER A 10 3.41 4.05 6.48
N ASN A 11 4.09 4.56 7.50
CA ASN A 11 5.52 4.36 7.75
C ASN A 11 5.81 3.47 8.97
N PHE A 12 4.82 2.74 9.47
CA PHE A 12 5.00 1.94 10.68
C PHE A 12 5.64 0.58 10.38
N VAL A 13 6.98 0.54 10.43
CA VAL A 13 7.80 -0.65 10.16
C VAL A 13 8.84 -0.83 11.25
N PHE A 14 8.97 -2.05 11.77
CA PHE A 14 10.10 -2.46 12.61
C PHE A 14 11.05 -3.32 11.78
N ALA A 15 12.31 -2.90 11.70
CA ALA A 15 13.29 -3.59 10.85
C ALA A 15 14.72 -3.51 11.39
N LYS A 16 15.57 -4.43 10.90
CA LYS A 16 17.02 -4.45 11.17
C LYS A 16 17.72 -3.30 10.43
N LYS A 17 18.94 -2.96 10.87
CA LYS A 17 19.79 -1.91 10.28
C LYS A 17 19.86 -1.96 8.74
N ALA A 18 19.99 -3.15 8.15
CA ALA A 18 20.11 -3.31 6.71
C ALA A 18 18.92 -2.71 5.92
N TYR A 19 17.70 -2.84 6.43
CA TYR A 19 16.52 -2.22 5.83
C TYR A 19 16.60 -0.69 5.89
N TRP A 20 17.00 -0.14 7.03
CA TRP A 20 17.08 1.31 7.23
C TRP A 20 18.14 1.98 6.34
N LEU A 21 19.21 1.26 5.99
CA LEU A 21 20.19 1.74 5.02
C LEU A 21 19.61 1.86 3.61
N GLU A 22 18.81 0.89 3.16
CA GLU A 22 18.13 0.97 1.86
C GLU A 22 17.05 2.08 1.88
N TRP A 23 16.33 2.21 2.98
CA TRP A 23 15.34 3.28 3.16
C TRP A 23 16.01 4.66 3.14
N GLN A 24 17.09 4.85 3.88
CA GLN A 24 17.84 6.12 3.92
C GLN A 24 18.30 6.52 2.52
N LYS A 25 18.88 5.59 1.76
CA LYS A 25 19.34 5.85 0.39
C LYS A 25 18.20 6.36 -0.50
N LEU A 26 17.01 5.75 -0.42
CA LEU A 26 15.84 6.18 -1.18
C LEU A 26 15.29 7.52 -0.69
N ALA A 27 15.24 7.73 0.62
CA ALA A 27 14.77 8.97 1.22
C ALA A 27 15.67 10.16 0.86
N GLU A 28 17.00 9.98 0.87
CA GLU A 28 17.96 11.01 0.46
C GLU A 28 17.84 11.34 -1.03
N ALA A 29 17.69 10.31 -1.88
CA ALA A 29 17.46 10.50 -3.31
C ALA A 29 16.15 11.25 -3.58
N PHE A 30 15.08 10.90 -2.87
CA PHE A 30 13.79 11.55 -2.98
C PHE A 30 13.82 13.00 -2.45
N PHE A 31 14.49 13.23 -1.32
CA PHE A 31 14.69 14.56 -0.76
C PHE A 31 15.42 15.47 -1.75
N LYS A 32 16.51 14.98 -2.35
CA LYS A 32 17.24 15.72 -3.39
C LYS A 32 16.32 16.06 -4.57
N TYR A 33 15.59 15.08 -5.07
CA TYR A 33 14.66 15.24 -6.19
C TYR A 33 13.59 16.33 -5.93
N VAL A 34 13.04 16.37 -4.72
CA VAL A 34 11.98 17.32 -4.35
C VAL A 34 12.54 18.69 -3.98
N GLU A 35 13.48 18.75 -3.03
CA GLU A 35 13.87 19.99 -2.34
C GLU A 35 15.09 20.67 -2.98
N VAL A 36 15.99 19.92 -3.62
CA VAL A 36 17.19 20.48 -4.28
C VAL A 36 16.93 20.75 -5.75
N ASP A 37 16.38 19.76 -6.46
CA ASP A 37 16.15 19.84 -7.90
C ASP A 37 14.80 20.50 -8.23
N GLY A 38 13.90 20.66 -7.24
CA GLY A 38 12.65 21.40 -7.37
C GLY A 38 11.58 20.70 -8.22
N HIS A 39 11.66 19.38 -8.40
CA HIS A 39 10.78 18.65 -9.31
C HIS A 39 9.33 18.47 -8.81
N MET A 40 9.07 18.71 -7.52
CA MET A 40 7.71 18.71 -6.98
C MET A 40 7.49 20.01 -6.21
N ASP A 41 6.68 20.89 -6.78
CA ASP A 41 6.26 22.08 -6.07
C ASP A 41 5.21 21.74 -4.99
N GLY A 42 5.03 22.64 -4.02
CA GLY A 42 4.03 22.48 -2.96
C GLY A 42 2.58 22.52 -3.45
N SER A 43 2.33 22.70 -4.75
CA SER A 43 1.00 22.71 -5.35
C SER A 43 0.51 21.31 -5.71
N MET A 44 1.42 20.34 -5.86
CA MET A 44 1.08 18.93 -6.06
C MET A 44 0.45 18.35 -4.79
N LYS A 45 -0.88 18.26 -4.79
CA LYS A 45 -1.69 17.79 -3.68
C LYS A 45 -2.33 16.43 -3.99
N THR A 46 -2.68 15.72 -2.92
CA THR A 46 -3.45 14.48 -2.98
C THR A 46 -4.45 14.44 -1.83
N SER A 47 -5.63 13.91 -2.11
CA SER A 47 -6.76 13.78 -1.17
C SER A 47 -6.95 12.33 -0.69
N TYR A 48 -5.89 11.51 -0.69
CA TYR A 48 -5.97 10.07 -0.45
C TYR A 48 -6.52 9.65 0.93
N LEU A 49 -6.52 10.55 1.92
CA LEU A 49 -7.08 10.32 3.25
C LEU A 49 -8.49 10.88 3.41
N TYR A 50 -8.74 12.09 2.90
CA TYR A 50 -10.02 12.79 3.01
C TYR A 50 -10.17 13.75 1.82
N ALA A 51 -11.36 13.79 1.20
CA ALA A 51 -11.66 14.69 0.08
C ALA A 51 -11.39 16.18 0.42
N GLU A 52 -11.59 16.56 1.68
CA GLU A 52 -11.45 17.95 2.15
C GLU A 52 -10.04 18.30 2.66
N LYS A 53 -9.12 17.32 2.75
CA LYS A 53 -7.74 17.57 3.17
C LYS A 53 -6.77 17.37 2.02
N ASP A 54 -6.32 18.49 1.49
CA ASP A 54 -5.15 18.54 0.64
C ASP A 54 -3.91 18.15 1.46
N THR A 55 -3.39 16.95 1.20
CA THR A 55 -2.06 16.54 1.69
C THR A 55 -1.04 16.69 0.57
N HIS A 56 0.21 16.97 0.94
CA HIS A 56 1.24 17.19 -0.07
C HIS A 56 1.63 15.84 -0.70
N MET A 57 1.68 15.77 -2.03
CA MET A 57 2.04 14.55 -2.76
C MET A 57 3.39 13.98 -2.31
N LYS A 58 4.34 14.86 -1.95
CA LYS A 58 5.65 14.44 -1.43
C LYS A 58 5.56 13.58 -0.17
N THR A 59 4.64 13.91 0.74
CA THR A 59 4.41 13.14 1.97
C THR A 59 3.85 11.77 1.63
N PHE A 60 2.86 11.71 0.73
CA PHE A 60 2.29 10.45 0.27
C PHE A 60 3.34 9.53 -0.37
N ILE A 61 4.19 10.07 -1.26
CA ILE A 61 5.26 9.30 -1.90
C ILE A 61 6.26 8.79 -0.85
N GLN A 62 6.65 9.63 0.11
CA GLN A 62 7.55 9.22 1.19
C GLN A 62 6.98 8.03 1.99
N GLU A 63 5.67 8.01 2.25
CA GLU A 63 4.99 6.88 2.90
C GLU A 63 4.91 5.61 2.04
N ARG A 64 5.21 5.68 0.73
CA ARG A 64 5.25 4.51 -0.15
C ARG A 64 6.65 3.91 -0.29
N LEU A 65 7.70 4.60 0.18
CA LEU A 65 9.08 4.09 0.12
C LEU A 65 9.24 2.74 0.83
N ALA A 66 8.58 2.55 1.98
CA ALA A 66 8.58 1.28 2.69
C ALA A 66 8.03 0.13 1.82
N SER A 67 6.85 0.34 1.22
CA SER A 67 6.25 -0.64 0.31
C SER A 67 7.15 -0.92 -0.90
N PHE A 68 7.79 0.11 -1.45
CA PHE A 68 8.72 -0.04 -2.56
C PHE A 68 9.91 -0.94 -2.22
N ILE A 69 10.52 -0.77 -1.04
CA ILE A 69 11.61 -1.63 -0.56
C ILE A 69 11.13 -3.05 -0.36
N LEU A 70 9.99 -3.27 0.29
CA LEU A 70 9.48 -4.62 0.54
C LEU A 70 9.11 -5.35 -0.75
N ALA A 71 8.59 -4.63 -1.76
CA ALA A 71 8.31 -5.18 -3.08
C ALA A 71 9.57 -5.65 -3.84
N THR A 72 10.78 -5.26 -3.41
CA THR A 72 12.03 -5.81 -3.98
C THR A 72 12.33 -7.23 -3.51
N HIS A 73 11.62 -7.75 -2.51
CA HIS A 73 11.81 -9.09 -1.94
C HIS A 73 13.23 -9.37 -1.39
N LYS A 74 14.02 -8.32 -1.13
CA LYS A 74 15.36 -8.44 -0.52
C LYS A 74 15.34 -8.84 0.96
N PHE A 75 14.21 -8.63 1.63
CA PHE A 75 14.06 -8.84 3.07
C PHE A 75 12.95 -9.85 3.33
N GLU A 76 13.16 -10.70 4.33
CA GLU A 76 12.10 -11.52 4.90
C GLU A 76 11.17 -10.63 5.72
N THR A 77 9.88 -10.66 5.40
CA THR A 77 8.86 -9.87 6.07
C THR A 77 7.94 -10.78 6.87
N VAL A 78 7.66 -10.37 8.11
CA VAL A 78 6.59 -10.96 8.91
C VAL A 78 5.52 -9.90 9.11
N THR A 79 4.27 -10.28 8.89
CA THR A 79 3.12 -9.40 9.11
C THR A 79 2.13 -10.06 10.06
N PHE A 80 1.45 -9.23 10.84
CA PHE A 80 0.36 -9.70 11.70
C PHE A 80 -0.93 -9.55 10.92
N ASP A 81 -1.60 -10.68 10.66
CA ASP A 81 -2.92 -10.64 10.05
C ASP A 81 -3.91 -10.03 11.05
N ARG A 82 -4.38 -8.83 10.72
CA ARG A 82 -5.45 -8.13 11.45
C ARG A 82 -6.70 -7.96 10.59
N SER A 83 -6.81 -8.64 9.45
CA SER A 83 -7.91 -8.49 8.50
C SER A 83 -9.30 -8.68 9.13
N ALA A 84 -9.40 -9.54 10.14
CA ALA A 84 -10.64 -9.80 10.87
C ALA A 84 -11.04 -8.68 11.85
N SER A 85 -10.10 -7.88 12.38
CA SER A 85 -10.36 -6.97 13.51
C SER A 85 -9.86 -5.53 13.33
N ALA A 86 -8.95 -5.26 12.40
CA ALA A 86 -8.49 -3.90 12.10
C ALA A 86 -9.60 -3.11 11.40
N GLU A 87 -9.68 -1.80 11.65
CA GLU A 87 -10.64 -0.95 10.95
C GLU A 87 -10.39 -0.99 9.44
N VAL A 88 -11.47 -1.16 8.67
CA VAL A 88 -11.43 -0.95 7.22
C VAL A 88 -11.82 0.50 6.97
N HIS A 89 -11.14 1.17 6.03
CA HIS A 89 -11.41 2.57 5.74
C HIS A 89 -12.89 2.78 5.37
N PRO A 90 -13.71 3.39 6.26
CA PRO A 90 -15.17 3.28 6.17
C PRO A 90 -15.75 4.09 5.00
N GLN A 91 -14.98 5.04 4.45
CA GLN A 91 -15.36 5.79 3.26
C GLN A 91 -15.14 5.01 1.96
N LEU A 92 -14.24 4.03 1.95
CA LEU A 92 -13.90 3.26 0.75
C LEU A 92 -14.67 1.95 0.67
N PHE A 93 -14.87 1.31 1.82
CA PHE A 93 -15.48 -0.01 1.93
C PHE A 93 -16.46 -0.06 3.09
N GLN A 94 -17.53 -0.82 2.93
CA GLN A 94 -18.43 -1.14 4.03
C GLN A 94 -17.74 -2.07 5.02
N ASP A 95 -17.68 -1.68 6.29
CA ASP A 95 -17.10 -2.50 7.37
C ASP A 95 -18.08 -3.59 7.82
N ASN A 96 -18.13 -4.69 7.05
CA ASN A 96 -18.91 -5.87 7.39
C ASN A 96 -18.12 -7.16 7.11
N TYR A 97 -18.58 -8.27 7.68
CA TYR A 97 -17.91 -9.57 7.58
C TYR A 97 -17.69 -10.03 6.13
N ALA A 98 -18.68 -9.82 5.26
CA ALA A 98 -18.60 -10.24 3.86
C ALA A 98 -17.50 -9.46 3.12
N THR A 99 -17.48 -8.13 3.24
CA THR A 99 -16.44 -7.28 2.65
C THR A 99 -15.05 -7.64 3.17
N ARG A 100 -14.88 -7.82 4.48
CA ARG A 100 -13.60 -8.21 5.09
C ARG A 100 -13.09 -9.53 4.57
N LYS A 101 -13.98 -10.53 4.50
CA LYS A 101 -13.64 -11.85 3.95
C LYS A 101 -13.19 -11.73 2.51
N THR A 102 -13.94 -11.00 1.67
CA THR A 102 -13.57 -10.84 0.25
C THR A 102 -12.25 -10.10 0.09
N LEU A 103 -11.99 -9.03 0.85
CA LEU A 103 -10.70 -8.32 0.86
C LEU A 103 -9.54 -9.24 1.25
N SER A 104 -9.74 -10.08 2.27
CA SER A 104 -8.73 -11.04 2.74
C SER A 104 -8.44 -12.11 1.69
N VAL A 105 -9.48 -12.63 1.02
CA VAL A 105 -9.31 -13.59 -0.08
C VAL A 105 -8.63 -12.93 -1.27
N CYS A 106 -8.97 -11.67 -1.60
CA CYS A 106 -8.24 -10.92 -2.63
C CYS A 106 -6.74 -10.83 -2.29
N ASP A 107 -6.37 -10.56 -1.04
CA ASP A 107 -4.96 -10.53 -0.66
C ASP A 107 -4.28 -11.90 -0.82
N PHE A 108 -4.94 -12.97 -0.35
CA PHE A 108 -4.47 -14.34 -0.52
C PHE A 108 -4.26 -14.73 -2.00
N MET A 109 -5.16 -14.34 -2.90
CA MET A 109 -5.02 -14.60 -4.33
C MET A 109 -3.80 -13.89 -4.93
N LYS A 110 -3.51 -12.65 -4.50
CA LYS A 110 -2.30 -11.93 -4.91
C LYS A 110 -1.03 -12.61 -4.41
N THR A 111 -1.05 -13.10 -3.16
CA THR A 111 0.06 -13.89 -2.58
C THR A 111 0.30 -15.14 -3.40
N LYS A 112 -0.76 -15.91 -3.70
CA LYS A 112 -0.64 -17.15 -4.48
C LYS A 112 -0.15 -16.91 -5.91
N TYR A 113 -0.66 -15.89 -6.58
CA TYR A 113 -0.15 -15.49 -7.89
C TYR A 113 1.34 -15.17 -7.83
N ARG A 114 1.79 -14.41 -6.83
CA ARG A 114 3.22 -14.08 -6.69
C ARG A 114 4.09 -15.32 -6.44
N GLU A 115 3.63 -16.26 -5.62
CA GLU A 115 4.37 -17.48 -5.29
C GLU A 115 4.46 -18.46 -6.46
N THR A 116 3.40 -18.55 -7.28
CA THR A 116 3.24 -19.61 -8.28
C THR A 116 3.35 -19.14 -9.73
N SER A 117 3.15 -17.83 -9.97
CA SER A 117 2.93 -17.23 -11.29
C SER A 117 1.77 -17.83 -12.08
N ASP A 118 0.82 -18.51 -11.42
CA ASP A 118 -0.37 -19.07 -12.05
C ASP A 118 -1.46 -18.00 -12.22
N GLU A 119 -1.72 -17.62 -13.47
CA GLU A 119 -2.68 -16.59 -13.87
C GLU A 119 -4.11 -16.88 -13.37
N ALA A 120 -4.48 -18.14 -13.08
CA ALA A 120 -5.78 -18.47 -12.53
C ALA A 120 -6.05 -17.75 -11.18
N TYR A 121 -5.01 -17.55 -10.37
CA TYR A 121 -5.12 -16.77 -9.12
C TYR A 121 -5.36 -15.27 -9.40
N LEU A 122 -4.73 -14.72 -10.43
CA LEU A 122 -4.91 -13.32 -10.81
C LEU A 122 -6.32 -13.08 -11.38
N GLU A 123 -6.81 -13.98 -12.23
CA GLU A 123 -8.18 -13.95 -12.74
C GLU A 123 -9.20 -14.00 -11.59
N MET A 124 -9.00 -14.91 -10.63
CA MET A 124 -9.86 -15.02 -9.46
C MET A 124 -9.82 -13.76 -8.60
N TYR A 125 -8.65 -13.15 -8.41
CA TYR A 125 -8.53 -11.87 -7.73
C TYR A 125 -9.40 -10.79 -8.38
N TRP A 126 -9.33 -10.65 -9.71
CA TRP A 126 -10.12 -9.65 -10.43
C TRP A 126 -11.62 -9.91 -10.32
N LYS A 127 -12.03 -11.18 -10.41
CA LYS A 127 -13.44 -11.59 -10.24
C LYS A 127 -13.97 -11.33 -8.83
N LEU A 128 -13.16 -11.54 -7.80
CA LEU A 128 -13.56 -11.27 -6.42
C LEU A 128 -13.60 -9.76 -6.14
N ARG A 129 -12.60 -9.02 -6.64
CA ARG A 129 -12.52 -7.57 -6.47
C ARG A 129 -13.74 -6.85 -7.03
N SER A 130 -14.30 -7.31 -8.16
CA SER A 130 -15.49 -6.68 -8.75
C SER A 130 -16.76 -6.86 -7.91
N GLN A 131 -16.77 -7.78 -6.95
CA GLN A 131 -17.89 -8.02 -6.05
C GLN A 131 -17.84 -7.15 -4.79
N ILE A 132 -16.72 -6.45 -4.55
CA ILE A 132 -16.55 -5.60 -3.37
C ILE A 132 -17.22 -4.26 -3.65
N PRO A 133 -18.26 -3.86 -2.88
CA PRO A 133 -18.83 -2.53 -2.99
C PRO A 133 -17.74 -1.50 -2.66
N PHE A 134 -17.44 -0.65 -3.62
CA PHE A 134 -16.44 0.41 -3.51
C PHE A 134 -17.14 1.75 -3.69
N THR A 135 -17.01 2.63 -2.70
CA THR A 135 -17.46 4.01 -2.81
C THR A 135 -16.26 4.85 -3.23
N PRO A 136 -16.23 5.38 -4.46
CA PRO A 136 -15.17 6.30 -4.86
C PRO A 136 -15.23 7.53 -3.95
N ILE A 137 -14.08 7.94 -3.42
CA ILE A 137 -13.96 9.28 -2.85
C ILE A 137 -14.13 10.23 -4.05
N VAL A 138 -15.26 10.92 -4.12
CA VAL A 138 -15.51 11.94 -5.14
C VAL A 138 -14.49 13.05 -4.88
N MET A 139 -13.60 13.26 -5.85
CA MET A 139 -12.62 14.36 -5.89
C MET A 139 -13.28 15.62 -6.43
#